data_AF-A0A354FQY9-F1
#
_entry.id   AF-A0A354FQY9-F1
#
_cell.length_a   1.000
_cell.length_b   1.000
_cell.length_c   1.000
_cell.angle_alpha   90.00
_cell.angle_beta   90.00
_cell.angle_gamma   90.00
#
_symmetry.space_group_name_H-M   'P 1'
#
loop_
_entity.id
_entity.type
_entity.pdbx_description
1 polymer ?
#
loop_
_entity_poly.entity_id
_entity_poly.type
_entity_poly.pdbx_seq_one_letter_code
_entity_poly.pdbx_strand_id
1 'polypeptide(L)'
;MSTPIEVRSLDRLPKDGCLIVPGRLDANQANALASSLAGRNITWLVEETVTLTEKLQSYLQHSGHRGAAFSKIDESLPDVGVNLGPKIEANGVLIFVPGITNARHGSSCHIPS
;
A
#
# COMPACT_ATOMS: atom_id res chain seq x y z
N MET A 1 7.99 -6.01 23.85
CA MET A 1 7.48 -7.09 22.97
C MET A 1 6.40 -6.48 22.09
N SER A 2 6.66 -6.29 20.79
CA SER A 2 5.63 -5.84 19.85
C SER A 2 4.69 -6.99 19.53
N THR A 3 3.38 -6.76 19.58
CA THR A 3 2.37 -7.73 19.15
C THR A 3 2.59 -8.11 17.67
N PRO A 4 2.38 -9.39 17.29
CA PRO A 4 2.46 -9.81 15.90
C PRO A 4 1.41 -9.10 15.05
N ILE A 5 1.79 -8.73 13.84
CA ILE A 5 0.88 -8.10 12.87
C ILE A 5 -0.02 -9.19 12.30
N GLU A 6 -1.33 -9.01 12.44
CA GLU A 6 -2.34 -9.93 11.91
C GLU A 6 -3.09 -9.27 10.75
N VAL A 7 -3.12 -9.95 9.60
CA VAL A 7 -3.93 -9.54 8.45
C VAL A 7 -5.19 -10.40 8.42
N ARG A 8 -6.37 -9.78 8.51
CA ARG A 8 -7.67 -10.47 8.60
C ARG A 8 -8.46 -10.35 7.30
N SER A 9 -9.34 -11.32 7.08
CA SER A 9 -10.34 -11.30 6.00
C SER A 9 -9.76 -11.20 4.57
N LEU A 10 -8.57 -11.76 4.34
CA LEU A 10 -7.93 -11.83 3.02
C LEU A 10 -8.76 -12.57 1.98
N ASP A 11 -9.56 -13.54 2.43
CA ASP A 11 -10.52 -14.29 1.62
C ASP A 11 -11.57 -13.40 0.93
N ARG A 12 -11.78 -12.18 1.43
CA ARG A 12 -12.70 -11.19 0.84
C ARG A 12 -12.08 -10.37 -0.28
N LEU A 13 -10.77 -10.48 -0.52
CA LEU A 13 -10.13 -9.72 -1.60
C LEU A 13 -10.59 -10.26 -2.96
N PRO A 14 -10.90 -9.37 -3.92
CA PRO A 14 -11.20 -9.77 -5.29
C PRO A 14 -10.08 -10.64 -5.89
N LYS A 15 -10.47 -11.70 -6.59
CA LYS A 15 -9.54 -12.62 -7.25
C LYS A 15 -9.03 -12.11 -8.61
N ASP A 16 -9.81 -11.24 -9.25
CA ASP A 16 -9.57 -10.74 -10.61
C ASP A 16 -8.85 -9.38 -10.65
N GLY A 17 -8.37 -8.93 -9.49
CA GLY A 17 -7.60 -7.71 -9.35
C GLY A 17 -8.12 -6.81 -8.25
N CYS A 18 -7.22 -6.20 -7.47
CA CYS A 18 -7.62 -5.21 -6.49
C CYS A 18 -6.57 -4.14 -6.22
N LEU A 19 -7.06 -2.97 -5.77
CA LEU A 19 -6.26 -1.89 -5.21
C LEU A 19 -6.48 -1.87 -3.70
N ILE A 20 -5.39 -1.96 -2.94
CA ILE A 20 -5.39 -1.80 -1.48
C ILE A 20 -4.89 -0.40 -1.16
N VAL A 21 -5.71 0.38 -0.45
CA VAL A 21 -5.37 1.74 0.01
C VAL A 21 -5.28 1.74 1.53
N PRO A 22 -4.09 1.48 2.10
CA PRO A 22 -3.91 1.48 3.54
C PRO A 22 -3.88 2.91 4.08
N GLY A 23 -4.46 3.12 5.27
CA GLY A 23 -4.39 4.42 5.96
C GLY A 23 -3.01 4.72 6.56
N ARG A 24 -2.22 3.68 6.85
CA ARG A 24 -0.82 3.74 7.31
C ARG A 24 -0.10 2.49 6.82
N LEU A 25 1.19 2.60 6.54
CA LEU A 25 2.00 1.46 6.14
C LEU A 25 3.46 1.68 6.52
N ASP A 26 3.97 0.93 7.50
CA ASP A 26 5.41 0.85 7.79
C ASP A 26 6.05 -0.38 7.11
N ALA A 27 7.37 -0.52 7.21
CA ALA A 27 8.12 -1.60 6.56
C ALA A 27 7.71 -3.01 7.05
N ASN A 28 7.40 -3.17 8.34
CA ASN A 28 6.97 -4.45 8.89
C ASN A 28 5.55 -4.79 8.44
N GLN A 29 4.66 -3.80 8.41
CA GLN A 29 3.30 -3.93 7.90
C GLN A 29 3.30 -4.25 6.40
N ALA A 30 4.14 -3.59 5.61
CA ALA A 30 4.30 -3.86 4.19
C ALA A 30 4.79 -5.30 3.96
N ASN A 31 5.79 -5.75 4.72
CA ASN A 31 6.28 -7.12 4.66
C ASN A 31 5.21 -8.16 5.04
N ALA A 32 4.48 -7.94 6.13
CA ALA A 32 3.42 -8.84 6.57
C ALA A 32 2.28 -8.90 5.55
N LEU A 33 1.88 -7.75 4.99
CA LEU A 33 0.85 -7.68 3.96
C LEU A 33 1.28 -8.41 2.69
N ALA A 34 2.49 -8.13 2.18
CA ALA A 34 3.01 -8.80 0.99
C ALA A 34 3.11 -10.32 1.19
N SER A 35 3.60 -10.77 2.35
CA SER A 35 3.66 -12.19 2.71
C SER A 35 2.27 -12.84 2.72
N SER A 36 1.26 -12.12 3.22
CA SER A 36 -0.12 -12.61 3.27
C SER A 36 -0.80 -12.69 1.89
N LEU A 37 -0.23 -12.00 0.89
CA LEU A 37 -0.65 -11.99 -0.51
C LEU A 37 0.24 -12.88 -1.39
N ALA A 38 0.97 -13.82 -0.79
CA ALA A 38 1.85 -14.72 -1.53
C ALA A 38 1.12 -15.41 -2.70
N GLY A 39 1.76 -15.40 -3.86
CA GLY A 39 1.21 -15.91 -5.11
C GLY A 39 0.45 -14.87 -5.94
N ARG A 40 0.11 -13.69 -5.40
CA ARG A 40 -0.43 -12.54 -6.16
C ARG A 40 0.69 -11.74 -6.84
N ASN A 41 0.37 -11.06 -7.94
CA ASN A 41 1.28 -10.15 -8.62
C ASN A 41 1.24 -8.76 -7.98
N ILE A 42 2.10 -8.53 -6.99
CA ILE A 42 2.12 -7.28 -6.22
C ILE A 42 2.84 -6.17 -6.97
N THR A 43 2.22 -4.99 -7.03
CA THR A 43 2.82 -3.74 -7.48
C THR A 43 2.61 -2.65 -6.43
N TRP A 44 3.69 -2.05 -5.94
CA TRP A 44 3.66 -0.89 -5.07
C TRP A 44 3.36 0.38 -5.86
N LEU A 45 2.35 1.13 -5.45
CA LEU A 45 1.96 2.39 -6.06
C LEU A 45 2.33 3.55 -5.13
N VAL A 46 3.20 4.44 -5.57
CA VAL A 46 3.75 5.53 -4.76
C VAL A 46 3.48 6.88 -5.45
N GLU A 47 3.07 7.88 -4.69
CA GLU A 47 2.99 9.26 -5.22
C GLU A 47 4.39 9.90 -5.13
N GLU A 48 4.87 10.53 -6.20
CA GLU A 48 6.26 11.00 -6.32
C GLU A 48 6.71 11.98 -5.24
N THR A 49 5.79 12.81 -4.74
CA THR A 49 6.07 13.83 -3.72
C THR A 49 5.96 13.30 -2.30
N VAL A 50 5.57 12.02 -2.13
CA VAL A 50 5.39 11.45 -0.80
C VAL A 50 6.72 11.21 -0.10
N THR A 51 6.83 11.64 1.15
CA THR A 51 7.99 11.30 1.98
C THR A 51 7.84 9.90 2.54
N LEU A 52 8.85 9.06 2.33
CA LEU A 52 8.94 7.72 2.91
C LEU A 52 9.95 7.71 4.05
N THR A 53 9.75 6.83 5.03
CA THR A 53 10.83 6.53 5.98
C THR A 53 11.92 5.72 5.28
N GLU A 54 13.18 5.88 5.70
CA GLU A 54 14.31 5.11 5.14
C GLU A 54 14.05 3.60 5.16
N LYS A 55 13.52 3.08 6.27
CA LYS A 55 13.19 1.66 6.41
C LYS A 55 12.17 1.18 5.37
N LEU A 56 11.12 1.96 5.13
CA LEU A 56 10.10 1.61 4.16
C LEU A 56 10.67 1.71 2.74
N GLN A 57 11.44 2.76 2.43
CA GLN A 57 12.09 2.90 1.13
C GLN A 57 13.03 1.73 0.84
N SER A 58 13.89 1.38 1.80
CA SER A 58 14.77 0.22 1.68
C SER A 58 13.98 -1.07 1.49
N TYR A 59 12.89 -1.28 2.24
CA TYR A 59 12.05 -2.46 2.04
C TYR A 59 11.47 -2.51 0.63
N LEU A 60 10.87 -1.42 0.14
CA LEU A 60 10.24 -1.40 -1.19
C LEU A 60 11.25 -1.73 -2.30
N GLN A 61 12.46 -1.17 -2.24
CA GLN A 61 13.54 -1.41 -3.20
C GLN A 61 14.02 -2.87 -3.23
N HIS A 62 14.00 -3.55 -2.08
CA HIS A 62 14.50 -4.92 -1.93
C HIS A 62 13.38 -5.97 -1.85
N SER A 63 12.12 -5.57 -1.93
CA SER A 63 10.96 -6.47 -1.78
C SER A 63 10.81 -7.48 -2.93
N GLY A 64 11.48 -7.25 -4.07
CA GLY A 64 11.34 -8.08 -5.27
C GLY A 64 10.03 -7.89 -6.02
N HIS A 65 9.17 -6.96 -5.56
CA HIS A 65 7.89 -6.62 -6.20
C HIS A 65 8.03 -5.43 -7.16
N ARG A 66 7.04 -5.25 -8.04
CA ARG A 66 7.04 -4.15 -9.02
C ARG A 66 6.77 -2.82 -8.33
N GLY A 67 7.30 -1.74 -8.90
CA GLY A 67 6.97 -0.37 -8.50
C GLY A 67 6.22 0.38 -9.61
N ALA A 68 5.34 1.28 -9.22
CA ALA A 68 4.72 2.29 -10.06
C ALA A 68 4.70 3.61 -9.30
N ALA A 69 5.15 4.68 -9.94
CA ALA A 69 5.04 6.03 -9.42
C ALA A 69 3.97 6.81 -10.20
N PHE A 70 3.33 7.76 -9.54
CA PHE A 70 2.46 8.74 -10.18
C PHE A 70 2.62 10.09 -9.50
N SER A 71 2.29 11.15 -10.21
CA SER A 71 2.23 12.50 -9.65
C SER A 71 0.84 13.07 -9.85
N LYS A 72 0.25 13.62 -8.79
CA LYS A 72 -1.10 14.20 -8.87
C LYS A 72 -1.16 15.46 -9.75
N ILE A 73 0.00 16.08 -10.00
CA ILE A 73 0.14 17.29 -10.83
C ILE A 73 0.57 16.95 -12.26
N ASP A 74 0.73 15.67 -12.58
CA ASP A 74 1.01 15.22 -13.94
C ASP A 74 -0.21 15.47 -14.84
N GLU A 75 0.00 16.21 -15.93
CA GLU A 75 -1.05 16.47 -16.93
C GLU A 75 -1.51 15.18 -17.61
N SER A 76 -0.66 14.14 -17.62
CA SER A 76 -0.91 12.82 -18.20
C SER A 76 -1.42 11.78 -17.18
N LEU A 77 -1.96 12.20 -16.04
CA LEU A 77 -2.53 11.28 -15.04
C LEU A 77 -3.55 10.26 -15.62
N PRO A 78 -4.39 10.60 -16.63
CA PRO A 78 -5.23 9.60 -17.30
C PRO A 78 -4.43 8.45 -17.93
N ASP A 79 -3.27 8.75 -18.53
CA ASP A 79 -2.39 7.75 -19.15
C ASP A 79 -1.72 6.86 -18.09
N VAL A 80 -1.44 7.41 -16.90
CA VAL A 80 -1.00 6.61 -15.75
C VAL A 80 -2.07 5.56 -15.40
N GLY A 81 -3.35 5.94 -15.38
CA GLY A 81 -4.46 5.02 -15.14
C GLY A 81 -4.51 3.88 -16.16
N VAL A 82 -4.36 4.20 -17.44
CA VAL A 82 -4.28 3.21 -18.53
C VAL A 82 -3.11 2.25 -18.32
N ASN A 83 -1.93 2.76 -17.94
CA ASN A 83 -0.75 1.95 -17.66
C ASN A 83 -0.86 1.08 -16.39
N LEU A 84 -1.71 1.46 -15.44
CA LEU A 84 -1.97 0.69 -14.22
C LEU A 84 -2.99 -0.43 -14.45
N GLY A 85 -3.88 -0.31 -15.44
CA GLY A 85 -4.89 -1.32 -15.78
C GLY A 85 -4.31 -2.73 -15.89
N PRO A 86 -3.33 -2.98 -16.77
CA PRO A 86 -2.72 -4.31 -16.90
C PRO A 86 -2.00 -4.82 -15.64
N LYS A 87 -1.70 -3.95 -14.67
CA LYS A 87 -1.05 -4.32 -13.39
C LYS A 87 -2.06 -4.77 -12.34
N ILE A 88 -3.33 -4.41 -12.46
CA ILE A 88 -4.40 -4.83 -11.55
C ILE A 88 -5.10 -6.10 -12.03
N GLU A 89 -5.16 -6.34 -13.34
CA GLU A 89 -5.90 -7.47 -13.93
C GLU A 89 -5.50 -8.85 -13.41
N ALA A 90 -6.45 -9.78 -13.47
CA ALA A 90 -6.32 -11.17 -13.04
C ALA A 90 -5.78 -11.26 -11.60
N ASN A 91 -4.63 -11.88 -11.39
CA ASN A 91 -4.09 -12.08 -10.05
C ASN A 91 -3.33 -10.86 -9.50
N GLY A 92 -3.45 -9.69 -10.15
CA GLY A 92 -2.80 -8.44 -9.81
C GLY A 92 -3.28 -7.86 -8.48
N VAL A 93 -2.36 -7.23 -7.76
CA VAL A 93 -2.66 -6.42 -6.58
C VAL A 93 -1.82 -5.15 -6.62
N LEU A 94 -2.49 -4.00 -6.69
CA LEU A 94 -1.86 -2.70 -6.47
C LEU A 94 -1.96 -2.36 -4.99
N ILE A 95 -0.86 -1.95 -4.37
CA ILE A 95 -0.85 -1.51 -2.98
C ILE A 95 -0.33 -0.07 -2.92
N PHE A 96 -1.20 0.86 -2.54
CA PHE A 96 -0.82 2.26 -2.38
C PHE A 96 0.07 2.45 -1.15
N VAL A 97 1.12 3.25 -1.29
CA VAL A 97 2.04 3.60 -0.21
C VAL A 97 1.71 5.02 0.26
N PRO A 98 1.06 5.19 1.42
CA PRO A 98 0.59 6.50 1.90
C PRO A 98 1.71 7.42 2.41
N GLY A 99 2.95 6.92 2.45
CA GLY A 99 4.11 7.58 3.04
C GLY A 99 3.96 7.90 4.53
N ILE A 100 4.70 8.90 4.99
CA ILE A 100 4.65 9.33 6.40
C ILE A 100 3.28 9.98 6.65
N THR A 101 2.41 9.25 7.33
CA THR A 101 1.09 9.75 7.72
C THR A 101 1.24 10.84 8.78
N ASN A 102 0.96 12.09 8.41
CA ASN A 102 0.76 13.17 9.37
C ASN A 102 -0.62 13.01 10.03
N ALA A 103 -0.73 12.10 11.00
CA ALA A 103 -1.93 12.01 11.80
C ALA A 103 -1.92 13.11 12.86
N ARG A 104 -3.05 13.84 13.02
CA ARG A 104 -3.26 14.66 14.22
C ARG A 104 -3.22 13.73 15.43
N HIS A 105 -2.56 14.16 16.51
CA HIS A 105 -2.63 13.45 17.78
C HIS A 105 -4.11 13.28 18.16
N GLY A 106 -4.56 12.03 18.26
CA GLY A 106 -5.90 11.74 18.78
C GLY A 106 -5.93 11.99 20.27
N SER A 107 -6.95 12.70 20.75
CA SER A 107 -7.26 12.77 22.18
C SER A 107 -8.20 11.63 22.54
N SER A 108 -7.90 10.88 23.60
CA SER A 108 -8.88 9.93 24.13
C SER A 108 -10.07 10.70 24.69
N CYS A 109 -11.29 10.26 24.35
CA CYS A 109 -12.49 10.67 25.06
C CYS A 109 -13.27 9.41 25.45
N HIS A 110 -13.88 9.44 26.63
CA HIS A 110 -14.83 8.41 27.02
C HIS A 110 -16.17 8.71 26.35
N ILE A 111 -16.80 7.68 25.78
CA ILE A 111 -18.21 7.77 25.39
C ILE A 111 -19.00 7.95 26.70
N PRO A 112 -19.80 9.03 26.84
CA PRO A 112 -20.60 9.24 28.05
C PRO A 112 -21.55 8.07 28.27
N SER A 113 -21.69 7.67 29.54
CA SER A 113 -22.62 6.63 30.00
C SER A 113 -24.07 7.10 29.92
#